data_AF-X0V7K1-F1
#
_entry.id   AF-X0V7K1-F1
#
_cell.length_a   1.000
_cell.length_b   1.000
_cell.length_c   1.000
_cell.angle_alpha   90.00
_cell.angle_beta   90.00
_cell.angle_gamma   90.00
#
_symmetry.space_group_name_H-M   'P 1'
#
loop_
_entity.id
_entity.type
_entity.pdbx_description
1 polymer ?
#
loop_
_entity_poly.entity_id
_entity_poly.type
_entity_poly.pdbx_seq_one_letter_code
_entity_poly.pdbx_strand_id
1 'polypeptide(L)'
;DCSGKPAWNVRGADFLVGGVTSANVTVVDAGVSEAGPTCTVQPLKSGGAPTLVVDFGRLVNGQLRVGLDAPAGVRIEIGYGESLNVTYVDTFTTRAGSNHIRPFMRRHGRYIFLTFHELRKPVTVRGVWFDHTTYPVKRAGQFESSDPVLDTIYETSARTLQTCMHDHFEDCAWREQTLYCGDLHVSSAVASTMFGDYALARKCLRNLAWIQRDDGALPMNGPRGALGKVIVEFVAHWVMALRNYVLASGDTSLA
;
A
#
# COMPACT_ATOMS: atom_id res chain seq x y z
N ASP A 1 4.35 -3.41 -30.23
CA ASP A 1 4.64 -4.84 -30.43
C ASP A 1 5.43 -5.30 -29.22
N CYS A 2 4.75 -5.97 -28.28
CA CYS A 2 5.32 -6.46 -27.03
C CYS A 2 5.03 -7.96 -26.95
N SER A 3 5.73 -8.73 -27.78
CA SER A 3 5.58 -10.17 -27.92
C SER A 3 6.74 -10.90 -27.22
N GLY A 4 6.56 -11.18 -25.92
CA GLY A 4 7.51 -11.97 -25.12
C GLY A 4 6.92 -12.34 -23.76
N LYS A 5 6.17 -13.44 -23.69
CA LYS A 5 5.56 -13.96 -22.45
C LYS A 5 6.60 -14.70 -21.59
N PRO A 6 6.47 -14.60 -20.26
CA PRO A 6 6.35 -15.79 -19.43
C PRO A 6 4.96 -15.87 -18.81
N ALA A 7 4.48 -17.10 -18.68
CA ALA A 7 3.10 -17.48 -18.40
C ALA A 7 2.74 -17.34 -16.91
N TRP A 8 1.63 -16.64 -16.62
CA TRP A 8 0.65 -17.02 -15.59
C TRP A 8 -0.74 -16.58 -16.07
N ASN A 9 -1.62 -17.57 -16.26
CA ASN A 9 -3.01 -17.43 -16.67
C ASN A 9 -3.86 -16.89 -15.52
N VAL A 10 -4.61 -15.82 -15.75
CA VAL A 10 -5.91 -15.61 -15.08
C VAL A 10 -6.96 -15.51 -16.17
N ARG A 11 -7.83 -16.52 -16.24
CA ARG A 11 -8.99 -16.57 -17.14
C ARG A 11 -10.08 -15.64 -16.60
N GLY A 12 -10.66 -14.83 -17.48
CA GLY A 12 -11.99 -14.23 -17.29
C GLY A 12 -11.97 -12.81 -16.75
N ALA A 13 -11.77 -11.82 -17.63
CA ALA A 13 -12.40 -10.52 -17.54
C ALA A 13 -12.33 -9.86 -18.92
N ASP A 14 -13.48 -9.71 -19.56
CA ASP A 14 -13.64 -8.82 -20.72
C ASP A 14 -13.36 -7.39 -20.28
N PHE A 15 -12.32 -6.76 -20.82
CA PHE A 15 -12.04 -5.34 -20.62
C PHE A 15 -12.35 -4.55 -21.89
N LEU A 16 -13.48 -3.83 -21.86
CA LEU A 16 -13.83 -2.82 -22.85
C LEU A 16 -14.31 -1.55 -22.13
N VAL A 17 -13.46 -0.52 -22.07
CA VAL A 17 -13.83 0.87 -22.39
C VAL A 17 -12.57 1.54 -23.00
N GLY A 18 -12.75 2.27 -24.09
CA GLY A 18 -11.73 2.59 -25.10
C GLY A 18 -10.40 3.21 -24.63
N GLY A 19 -9.31 2.79 -25.30
CA GLY A 19 -8.00 3.45 -25.23
C GLY A 19 -7.04 2.99 -24.13
N VAL A 20 -7.38 1.91 -23.41
CA VAL A 20 -6.50 1.31 -22.40
C VAL A 20 -5.43 0.44 -23.08
N THR A 21 -4.16 0.78 -22.89
CA THR A 21 -3.05 -0.14 -23.19
C THR A 21 -2.60 -0.78 -21.88
N SER A 22 -2.71 -2.11 -21.77
CA SER A 22 -2.17 -2.85 -20.64
C SER A 22 -0.68 -3.15 -20.86
N ALA A 23 0.13 -2.93 -19.83
CA ALA A 23 1.51 -3.39 -19.78
C ALA A 23 1.71 -4.20 -18.49
N ASN A 24 2.22 -5.43 -18.62
CA ASN A 24 2.60 -6.23 -17.47
C ASN A 24 3.95 -5.72 -16.96
N VAL A 25 3.98 -5.21 -15.72
CA VAL A 25 5.23 -4.85 -15.05
C VAL A 25 5.58 -5.94 -14.06
N THR A 26 6.73 -6.59 -14.25
CA THR A 26 7.22 -7.61 -13.35
C THR A 26 7.68 -6.98 -12.04
N VAL A 27 7.10 -7.41 -10.92
CA VAL A 27 7.55 -7.03 -9.57
C VAL A 27 8.59 -8.03 -9.10
N VAL A 28 9.83 -7.57 -8.98
CA VAL A 28 10.90 -8.33 -8.34
C VAL A 28 10.92 -7.92 -6.87
N ASP A 29 10.78 -8.90 -5.97
CA ASP A 29 10.97 -8.69 -4.54
C ASP A 29 12.42 -8.27 -4.30
N ALA A 30 12.62 -7.18 -3.57
CA ALA A 30 13.88 -6.44 -3.38
C ALA A 30 14.37 -5.65 -4.61
N GLY A 31 14.14 -4.33 -4.58
CA GLY A 31 14.73 -3.38 -5.53
C GLY A 31 13.98 -3.31 -6.86
N VAL A 32 13.01 -2.41 -6.96
CA VAL A 32 12.39 -2.13 -8.25
C VAL A 32 13.38 -1.35 -9.10
N SER A 33 13.91 -1.99 -10.15
CA SER A 33 14.96 -1.40 -10.98
C SER A 33 14.43 -0.23 -11.80
N GLU A 34 15.28 0.76 -12.06
CA GLU A 34 15.03 1.87 -13.00
C GLU A 34 14.86 1.39 -14.47
N ALA A 35 15.09 0.10 -14.75
CA ALA A 35 15.16 -0.49 -16.08
C ALA A 35 13.99 -1.45 -16.37
N GLY A 36 12.76 -1.04 -16.04
CA GLY A 36 11.55 -1.74 -16.45
C GLY A 36 11.31 -1.70 -17.97
N PRO A 37 10.35 -2.47 -18.51
CA PRO A 37 9.99 -2.38 -19.91
C PRO A 37 9.49 -0.96 -20.24
N THR A 38 10.05 -0.36 -21.29
CA THR A 38 9.59 0.94 -21.78
C THR A 38 8.25 0.78 -22.50
N CYS A 39 7.36 1.74 -22.33
CA CYS A 39 6.04 1.75 -22.96
C CYS A 39 5.79 3.11 -23.64
N THR A 40 5.41 3.10 -24.91
CA THR A 40 5.04 4.32 -25.63
C THR A 40 3.53 4.48 -25.65
N VAL A 41 3.03 5.53 -25.00
CA VAL A 41 1.62 5.91 -25.00
C VAL A 41 1.35 6.84 -26.18
N GLN A 42 0.38 6.45 -27.01
CA GLN A 42 0.02 7.16 -28.23
C GLN A 42 -1.24 8.02 -28.02
N PRO A 43 -1.34 9.22 -28.64
CA PRO A 43 -2.60 9.95 -28.72
C PRO A 43 -3.72 9.09 -29.32
N LEU A 44 -4.94 9.18 -28.76
CA LEU A 44 -6.10 8.49 -29.31
C LEU A 44 -6.65 9.24 -30.54
N LYS A 45 -6.88 8.53 -31.64
CA LYS A 45 -7.46 9.10 -32.87
C LYS A 45 -8.89 9.62 -32.66
N SER A 46 -9.64 9.02 -31.74
CA SER A 46 -11.03 9.36 -31.42
C SER A 46 -11.18 10.63 -30.57
N GLY A 47 -10.07 11.23 -30.11
CA GLY A 47 -10.11 12.12 -28.96
C GLY A 47 -10.26 11.34 -27.63
N GLY A 48 -10.03 12.03 -26.51
CA GLY A 48 -9.99 11.45 -25.17
C GLY A 48 -8.56 11.30 -24.61
N ALA A 49 -8.47 10.82 -23.37
CA ALA A 49 -7.22 10.63 -22.66
C ALA A 49 -6.81 9.14 -22.67
N PRO A 50 -5.73 8.75 -23.37
CA PRO A 50 -5.21 7.40 -23.27
C PRO A 50 -4.79 7.08 -21.84
N THR A 51 -5.00 5.84 -21.42
CA THR A 51 -4.68 5.37 -20.06
C THR A 51 -3.75 4.17 -20.13
N LEU A 52 -2.61 4.27 -19.44
CA LEU A 52 -1.73 3.14 -19.19
C LEU A 52 -2.11 2.53 -17.84
N VAL A 53 -2.45 1.24 -17.84
CA VAL A 53 -2.72 0.48 -16.62
C VAL A 53 -1.52 -0.41 -16.31
N VAL A 54 -0.98 -0.24 -15.11
CA VAL A 54 0.12 -1.03 -14.57
C VAL A 54 -0.43 -1.96 -13.50
N ASP A 55 -0.29 -3.27 -13.71
CA ASP A 55 -0.56 -4.30 -12.69
C ASP A 55 0.77 -4.76 -12.08
N PHE A 56 0.94 -4.52 -10.78
CA PHE A 56 2.10 -4.97 -9.99
C PHE A 56 2.00 -6.46 -9.58
N GLY A 57 0.94 -7.17 -9.95
CA GLY A 57 0.70 -8.59 -9.63
C GLY A 57 0.35 -8.86 -8.15
N ARG A 58 0.68 -7.92 -7.26
CA ARG A 58 0.38 -7.93 -5.82
C ARG A 58 0.20 -6.50 -5.32
N LEU A 59 -0.37 -6.38 -4.13
CA LEU A 59 -0.40 -5.11 -3.41
C LEU A 59 1.02 -4.62 -3.14
N VAL A 60 1.29 -3.37 -3.52
CA VAL A 60 2.54 -2.68 -3.22
C VAL A 60 2.26 -1.41 -2.45
N ASN A 61 3.18 -1.08 -1.54
CA ASN A 61 3.09 0.07 -0.66
C ASN A 61 4.41 0.85 -0.69
N GLY A 62 4.34 2.17 -0.70
CA GLY A 62 5.54 3.01 -0.68
C GLY A 62 5.35 4.32 -1.42
N GLN A 63 6.45 4.94 -1.85
CA GLN A 63 6.38 6.16 -2.64
C GLN A 63 6.43 5.82 -4.14
N LEU A 64 5.38 6.19 -4.88
CA LEU A 64 5.35 5.99 -6.33
C LEU A 64 6.49 6.77 -7.02
N ARG A 65 7.04 6.18 -8.06
CA ARG A 65 8.03 6.74 -8.98
C ARG A 65 7.57 6.47 -10.41
N VAL A 66 7.57 7.50 -11.24
CA VAL A 66 7.35 7.35 -12.69
C VAL A 66 8.44 8.10 -13.43
N GLY A 67 9.21 7.40 -14.25
CA GLY A 67 10.14 7.99 -15.20
C GLY A 67 9.51 8.03 -16.58
N LEU A 68 9.48 9.19 -17.23
CA LEU A 68 8.95 9.31 -18.59
C LEU A 68 9.60 10.44 -19.40
N ASP A 69 9.53 10.35 -20.73
CA ASP A 69 9.81 11.42 -21.67
C ASP A 69 8.52 11.91 -22.29
N ALA A 70 8.27 13.21 -22.21
CA ALA A 70 7.01 13.81 -22.63
C ALA A 70 7.20 15.17 -23.31
N PRO A 71 6.25 15.59 -24.17
CA PRO A 71 6.05 16.99 -24.49
C PRO A 71 5.75 17.81 -23.24
N ALA A 72 5.98 19.12 -23.29
CA ALA A 72 5.51 20.02 -22.23
C ALA A 72 3.98 20.10 -22.22
N GLY A 73 3.40 20.21 -21.02
CA GLY A 73 1.99 20.52 -20.82
C GLY A 73 1.04 19.31 -20.85
N VAL A 74 1.54 18.07 -20.90
CA VAL A 74 0.69 16.88 -20.75
C VAL A 74 0.28 16.77 -19.29
N ARG A 75 -1.02 16.77 -18.99
CA ARG A 75 -1.52 16.51 -17.63
C ARG A 75 -1.69 15.01 -17.44
N ILE A 76 -1.06 14.46 -16.41
CA ILE A 76 -1.13 13.05 -16.04
C ILE A 76 -1.88 12.94 -14.73
N GLU A 77 -3.04 12.31 -14.76
CA GLU A 77 -3.80 11.94 -13.57
C GLU A 77 -3.44 10.51 -13.17
N ILE A 78 -3.22 10.29 -11.87
CA ILE A 78 -2.78 9.01 -11.34
C ILE A 78 -3.84 8.42 -10.43
N GLY A 79 -4.37 7.27 -10.86
CA GLY A 79 -5.30 6.44 -10.12
C GLY A 79 -4.60 5.29 -9.43
N TYR A 80 -5.02 4.99 -8.20
CA TYR A 80 -4.49 3.90 -7.38
C TYR A 80 -5.63 2.98 -6.96
N GLY A 81 -5.43 1.66 -7.06
CA GLY A 81 -6.41 0.69 -6.63
C GLY A 81 -5.82 -0.63 -6.16
N GLU A 82 -6.40 -1.18 -5.11
CA GLU A 82 -6.20 -2.56 -4.67
C GLU A 82 -6.88 -3.54 -5.64
N SER A 83 -7.91 -3.06 -6.32
CA SER A 83 -8.60 -3.68 -7.44
C SER A 83 -8.61 -2.71 -8.63
N LEU A 84 -9.31 -3.07 -9.72
CA LEU A 84 -9.49 -2.18 -10.87
C LEU A 84 -10.43 -1.00 -10.59
N ASN A 85 -11.08 -0.97 -9.42
CA ASN A 85 -11.72 0.23 -8.92
C ASN A 85 -10.65 1.16 -8.31
N VAL A 86 -10.27 2.20 -9.05
CA VAL A 86 -9.19 3.11 -8.69
C VAL A 86 -9.71 4.45 -8.16
N THR A 87 -8.96 5.06 -7.26
CA THR A 87 -9.16 6.45 -6.82
C THR A 87 -8.06 7.33 -7.39
N TYR A 88 -8.43 8.39 -8.11
CA TYR A 88 -7.50 9.39 -8.63
C TYR A 88 -7.19 10.42 -7.56
N VAL A 89 -5.92 10.51 -7.15
CA VAL A 89 -5.51 11.38 -6.03
C VAL A 89 -4.33 12.30 -6.37
N ASP A 90 -3.55 11.98 -7.41
CA ASP A 90 -2.40 12.79 -7.81
C ASP A 90 -2.53 13.26 -9.26
N THR A 91 -2.00 14.44 -9.53
CA THR A 91 -1.99 15.03 -10.88
C THR A 91 -0.67 15.76 -11.10
N PHE A 92 -0.07 15.56 -12.28
CA PHE A 92 1.20 16.18 -12.66
C PHE A 92 1.11 16.77 -14.06
N THR A 93 1.78 17.89 -14.29
CA THR A 93 1.94 18.46 -15.63
C THR A 93 3.40 18.33 -16.05
N THR A 94 3.64 17.75 -17.22
CA THR A 94 4.99 17.48 -17.71
C THR A 94 5.69 18.74 -18.23
N ARG A 95 7.01 18.76 -18.11
CA ARG A 95 7.88 19.61 -18.93
C ARG A 95 8.34 18.86 -20.18
N ALA A 96 8.87 19.58 -21.17
CA ALA A 96 9.44 18.95 -22.35
C ALA A 96 10.67 18.09 -21.99
N GLY A 97 10.77 16.91 -22.59
CA GLY A 97 11.84 15.94 -22.37
C GLY A 97 11.60 15.08 -21.13
N SER A 98 12.66 14.82 -20.37
CA SER A 98 12.63 13.87 -19.26
C SER A 98 11.93 14.44 -18.02
N ASN A 99 11.03 13.63 -17.45
CA ASN A 99 10.27 13.90 -16.23
C ASN A 99 10.45 12.73 -15.25
N HIS A 100 10.43 13.07 -13.95
CA HIS A 100 10.41 12.11 -12.85
C HIS A 100 9.29 12.53 -11.89
N ILE A 101 8.23 11.72 -11.84
CA ILE A 101 7.08 11.96 -10.97
C ILE A 101 7.31 11.23 -9.66
N ARG A 102 7.13 11.96 -8.56
CA ARG A 102 7.29 11.49 -7.19
C ARG A 102 6.24 12.17 -6.30
N PRO A 103 5.05 11.58 -6.12
CA PRO A 103 4.08 12.08 -5.14
C PRO A 103 4.71 12.13 -3.75
N PHE A 104 4.37 13.15 -2.96
CA PHE A 104 4.96 13.35 -1.65
C PHE A 104 4.57 12.25 -0.66
N MET A 105 3.28 11.91 -0.65
CA MET A 105 2.70 10.96 0.29
C MET A 105 2.91 9.51 -0.15
N ARG A 106 2.92 8.60 0.83
CA ARG A 106 2.87 7.16 0.58
C ARG A 106 1.59 6.81 -0.18
N ARG A 107 1.71 5.83 -1.08
CA ARG A 107 0.62 5.28 -1.87
C ARG A 107 0.59 3.76 -1.71
N HIS A 108 -0.59 3.20 -1.92
CA HIS A 108 -0.84 1.77 -1.83
C HIS A 108 -1.72 1.36 -3.00
N GLY A 109 -1.45 0.19 -3.57
CA GLY A 109 -2.28 -0.39 -4.61
C GLY A 109 -1.57 -1.49 -5.35
N ARG A 110 -2.33 -2.26 -6.11
CA ARG A 110 -1.81 -3.22 -7.10
C ARG A 110 -1.89 -2.65 -8.50
N TYR A 111 -2.94 -1.88 -8.78
CA TYR A 111 -3.21 -1.29 -10.08
C TYR A 111 -2.96 0.21 -10.04
N ILE A 112 -2.13 0.69 -10.96
CA ILE A 112 -1.85 2.11 -11.15
C ILE A 112 -2.32 2.54 -12.53
N PHE A 113 -3.17 3.55 -12.57
CA PHE A 113 -3.72 4.12 -13.80
C PHE A 113 -3.00 5.44 -14.05
N LEU A 114 -2.33 5.55 -15.20
CA LEU A 114 -1.73 6.80 -15.67
C LEU A 114 -2.56 7.30 -16.85
N THR A 115 -3.37 8.32 -16.62
CA THR A 115 -4.28 8.89 -17.61
C THR A 115 -3.68 10.17 -18.18
N PHE A 116 -3.39 10.18 -19.48
CA PHE A 116 -2.64 11.25 -20.15
C PHE A 116 -3.59 12.18 -20.89
N HIS A 117 -3.86 13.35 -20.30
CA HIS A 117 -4.69 14.39 -20.89
C HIS A 117 -3.87 15.34 -21.77
N GLU A 118 -4.54 16.01 -22.72
CA GLU A 118 -3.93 16.92 -23.69
C GLU A 118 -2.78 16.32 -24.52
N LEU A 119 -2.72 14.98 -24.62
CA LEU A 119 -1.65 14.27 -25.32
C LEU A 119 -1.79 14.42 -26.84
N ARG A 120 -0.92 15.23 -27.46
CA ARG A 120 -0.88 15.44 -28.91
C ARG A 120 0.29 14.76 -29.63
N LYS A 121 1.33 14.38 -28.88
CA LYS A 121 2.50 13.65 -29.37
C LYS A 121 2.77 12.48 -28.41
N PRO A 122 3.42 11.40 -28.87
CA PRO A 122 3.65 10.23 -28.03
C PRO A 122 4.46 10.56 -26.77
N VAL A 123 4.20 9.80 -25.70
CA VAL A 123 4.97 9.82 -24.45
C VAL A 123 5.64 8.46 -24.27
N THR A 124 6.91 8.46 -23.88
CA THR A 124 7.63 7.23 -23.54
C THR A 124 7.73 7.11 -22.03
N VAL A 125 6.99 6.17 -21.44
CA VAL A 125 7.14 5.78 -20.04
C VAL A 125 8.34 4.84 -19.93
N ARG A 126 9.37 5.26 -19.21
CA ARG A 126 10.59 4.47 -18.99
C ARG A 126 10.44 3.47 -17.85
N GLY A 127 9.61 3.79 -16.86
CA GLY A 127 9.34 2.90 -15.74
C GLY A 127 8.31 3.46 -14.77
N VAL A 128 7.61 2.55 -14.08
CA VAL A 128 6.67 2.83 -13.00
C VAL A 128 7.02 1.90 -11.84
N TRP A 129 7.37 2.45 -10.69
CA TRP A 129 7.79 1.66 -9.54
C TRP A 129 7.41 2.29 -8.21
N PHE A 130 7.58 1.51 -7.14
CA PHE A 130 7.45 1.98 -5.77
C PHE A 130 8.78 1.85 -5.05
N ASP A 131 9.18 2.92 -4.39
CA ASP A 131 10.17 2.83 -3.32
C ASP A 131 9.46 2.24 -2.10
N HIS A 132 9.56 0.92 -1.93
CA HIS A 132 8.82 0.19 -0.92
C HIS A 132 9.14 0.71 0.49
N THR A 133 8.10 0.97 1.29
CA THR A 133 8.25 1.58 2.61
C THR A 133 7.38 0.83 3.63
N THR A 134 8.03 0.20 4.60
CA THR A 134 7.42 -0.51 5.73
C THR A 134 8.27 -0.31 6.97
N TYR A 135 7.67 -0.54 8.14
CA TYR A 135 8.42 -0.64 9.39
C TYR A 135 9.42 -1.80 9.31
N PRO A 136 10.66 -1.62 9.81
CA PRO A 136 11.77 -2.54 9.57
C PRO A 136 11.72 -3.80 10.46
N VAL A 137 10.77 -4.70 10.20
CA VAL A 137 10.73 -6.04 10.80
C VAL A 137 11.49 -7.08 9.99
N LYS A 138 11.94 -8.13 10.68
CA LYS A 138 12.45 -9.37 10.08
C LYS A 138 11.52 -10.53 10.43
N ARG A 139 11.35 -11.47 9.51
CA ARG A 139 10.58 -12.70 9.74
C ARG A 139 11.27 -13.51 10.84
N ALA A 140 10.54 -13.81 11.92
CA ALA A 140 11.04 -14.61 13.04
C ALA A 140 10.21 -15.88 13.24
N GLY A 141 8.90 -15.81 13.00
CA GLY A 141 8.00 -16.96 13.00
C GLY A 141 8.04 -17.71 11.68
N GLN A 142 7.78 -19.01 11.75
CA GLN A 142 7.55 -19.89 10.61
C GLN A 142 6.33 -20.78 10.90
N PHE A 143 5.66 -21.20 9.84
CA PHE A 143 4.50 -22.08 9.90
C PHE A 143 4.50 -22.93 8.63
N GLU A 144 4.14 -24.20 8.78
CA GLU A 144 3.94 -25.15 7.70
C GLU A 144 2.79 -26.07 8.06
N SER A 145 1.98 -26.43 7.07
CA SER A 145 0.84 -27.33 7.22
C SER A 145 0.81 -28.36 6.09
N SER A 146 0.13 -29.48 6.32
CA SER A 146 -0.21 -30.40 5.23
C SER A 146 -1.28 -29.82 4.29
N ASP A 147 -1.97 -28.75 4.69
CA ASP A 147 -2.89 -28.00 3.84
C ASP A 147 -2.21 -26.73 3.29
N PRO A 148 -1.88 -26.68 1.98
CA PRO A 148 -1.18 -25.53 1.38
C PRO A 148 -2.00 -24.23 1.40
N VAL A 149 -3.32 -24.30 1.64
CA VAL A 149 -4.15 -23.11 1.83
C VAL A 149 -3.77 -22.40 3.13
N LEU A 150 -3.47 -23.14 4.19
CA LEU A 150 -3.08 -22.56 5.48
C LEU A 150 -1.73 -21.86 5.41
N ASP A 151 -0.78 -22.41 4.65
CA ASP A 151 0.51 -21.76 4.40
C ASP A 151 0.31 -20.45 3.63
N THR A 152 -0.58 -20.46 2.63
CA THR A 152 -0.94 -19.25 1.87
C THR A 152 -1.60 -18.19 2.75
N ILE A 153 -2.49 -18.60 3.67
CA ILE A 153 -3.11 -17.69 4.66
C ILE A 153 -2.06 -17.09 5.59
N TYR A 154 -1.10 -17.90 6.06
CA TYR A 154 -0.03 -17.45 6.94
C TYR A 154 0.87 -16.39 6.26
N GLU A 155 1.31 -16.66 5.02
CA GLU A 155 2.14 -15.73 4.24
C GLU A 155 1.38 -14.47 3.82
N THR A 156 0.06 -14.60 3.54
CA THR A 156 -0.78 -13.43 3.25
C THR A 156 -0.95 -12.57 4.50
N SER A 157 -1.21 -13.17 5.66
CA SER A 157 -1.38 -12.46 6.94
C SER A 157 -0.14 -11.67 7.31
N ALA A 158 1.04 -12.28 7.15
CA ALA A 158 2.32 -11.63 7.40
C ALA A 158 2.53 -10.38 6.53
N ARG A 159 2.28 -10.53 5.23
CA ARG A 159 2.43 -9.45 4.25
C ARG A 159 1.43 -8.32 4.48
N THR A 160 0.17 -8.67 4.79
CA THR A 160 -0.87 -7.71 5.15
C THR A 160 -0.45 -6.91 6.36
N LEU A 161 -0.02 -7.58 7.44
CA LEU A 161 0.44 -6.89 8.62
C LEU A 161 1.65 -5.99 8.32
N GLN A 162 2.68 -6.50 7.65
CA GLN A 162 3.86 -5.70 7.31
C GLN A 162 3.50 -4.47 6.46
N THR A 163 2.51 -4.59 5.58
CA THR A 163 2.00 -3.49 4.75
C THR A 163 1.27 -2.43 5.59
N CYS A 164 0.71 -2.83 6.73
CA CYS A 164 0.06 -1.97 7.72
C CYS A 164 0.97 -1.59 8.91
N MET A 165 2.27 -1.85 8.83
CA MET A 165 3.24 -1.45 9.85
C MET A 165 4.09 -0.29 9.35
N HIS A 166 3.99 0.87 10.00
CA HIS A 166 4.82 2.05 9.75
C HIS A 166 5.23 2.71 11.07
N ASP A 167 4.87 3.98 11.27
CA ASP A 167 5.09 4.66 12.55
C ASP A 167 4.20 4.12 13.67
N HIS A 168 3.10 3.46 13.30
CA HIS A 168 2.16 2.73 14.13
C HIS A 168 1.57 1.55 13.33
N PHE A 169 0.77 0.71 13.98
CA PHE A 169 -0.11 -0.21 13.27
C PHE A 169 -1.27 0.55 12.66
N GLU A 170 -1.45 0.40 11.36
CA GLU A 170 -2.53 1.01 10.59
C GLU A 170 -3.66 0.01 10.35
N ASP A 171 -4.91 0.47 10.34
CA ASP A 171 -6.07 -0.34 9.94
C ASP A 171 -5.98 -0.80 8.47
N CYS A 172 -5.52 0.11 7.60
CA CYS A 172 -5.29 -0.17 6.19
C CYS A 172 -4.20 0.75 5.61
N ALA A 173 -3.45 0.23 4.64
CA ALA A 173 -2.35 0.97 4.02
C ALA A 173 -2.80 2.05 3.02
N TRP A 174 -4.07 2.02 2.57
CA TRP A 174 -4.58 2.95 1.57
C TRP A 174 -5.40 4.11 2.16
N ARG A 175 -6.58 3.83 2.73
CA ARG A 175 -7.61 4.86 2.95
C ARG A 175 -7.35 5.72 4.19
N GLU A 176 -7.18 5.07 5.34
CA GLU A 176 -7.23 5.75 6.64
C GLU A 176 -5.86 5.85 7.30
N GLN A 177 -5.03 4.81 7.17
CA GLN A 177 -3.66 4.78 7.68
C GLN A 177 -3.58 5.14 9.17
N THR A 178 -4.59 4.72 9.94
CA THR A 178 -4.83 5.21 11.30
C THR A 178 -4.65 4.09 12.32
N LEU A 179 -4.10 4.44 13.49
CA LEU A 179 -4.02 3.53 14.63
C LEU A 179 -5.38 3.45 15.33
N TYR A 180 -6.04 2.31 15.13
CA TYR A 180 -7.26 1.94 15.83
C TYR A 180 -6.96 1.04 17.03
N CYS A 181 -7.66 1.30 18.14
CA CYS A 181 -7.50 0.56 19.39
C CYS A 181 -7.82 -0.94 19.26
N GLY A 182 -8.86 -1.28 18.49
CA GLY A 182 -9.24 -2.68 18.23
C GLY A 182 -8.18 -3.41 17.42
N ASP A 183 -7.75 -2.81 16.31
CA ASP A 183 -6.76 -3.35 15.38
C ASP A 183 -5.39 -3.56 16.04
N LEU A 184 -5.01 -2.71 17.00
CA LEU A 184 -3.80 -2.88 17.79
C LEU A 184 -3.75 -4.24 18.50
N HIS A 185 -4.87 -4.73 19.03
CA HIS A 185 -4.90 -6.01 19.74
C HIS A 185 -4.49 -7.18 18.85
N VAL A 186 -5.08 -7.27 17.66
CA VAL A 186 -4.76 -8.35 16.71
C VAL A 186 -3.39 -8.13 16.07
N SER A 187 -3.11 -6.91 15.62
CA SER A 187 -1.85 -6.56 14.97
C SER A 187 -0.63 -6.80 15.86
N SER A 188 -0.71 -6.47 17.15
CA SER A 188 0.38 -6.74 18.09
C SER A 188 0.61 -8.23 18.35
N ALA A 189 -0.47 -9.02 18.45
CA ALA A 189 -0.37 -10.47 18.61
C ALA A 189 0.29 -11.13 17.38
N VAL A 190 -0.13 -10.73 16.18
CA VAL A 190 0.47 -11.21 14.93
C VAL A 190 1.91 -10.73 14.79
N ALA A 191 2.21 -9.46 15.12
CA ALA A 191 3.59 -8.93 15.07
C ALA A 191 4.54 -9.69 15.99
N SER A 192 4.10 -9.98 17.21
CA SER A 192 4.91 -10.73 18.19
C SER A 192 5.21 -12.14 17.71
N THR A 193 4.24 -12.84 17.11
CA THR A 193 4.39 -14.24 16.69
C THR A 193 5.12 -14.38 15.35
N MET A 194 4.86 -13.49 14.40
CA MET A 194 5.40 -13.58 13.04
C MET A 194 6.76 -12.88 12.89
N PHE A 195 6.99 -11.80 13.64
CA PHE A 195 8.18 -10.97 13.48
C PHE A 195 9.00 -10.84 14.77
N GLY A 196 8.49 -11.30 15.92
CA GLY A 196 9.15 -11.08 17.20
C GLY A 196 9.25 -9.59 17.57
N ASP A 197 8.43 -8.73 16.96
CA ASP A 197 8.46 -7.29 17.22
C ASP A 197 7.48 -6.92 18.33
N TYR A 198 8.04 -6.31 19.37
CA TYR A 198 7.29 -5.75 20.49
C TYR A 198 7.39 -4.21 20.54
N ALA A 199 8.36 -3.63 19.83
CA ALA A 199 8.66 -2.21 19.92
C ALA A 199 7.54 -1.35 19.32
N LEU A 200 6.98 -1.77 18.18
CA LEU A 200 5.87 -1.04 17.56
C LEU A 200 4.60 -1.13 18.42
N ALA A 201 4.32 -2.30 19.00
CA ALA A 201 3.21 -2.49 19.93
C ALA A 201 3.34 -1.60 21.17
N ARG A 202 4.53 -1.57 21.78
CA ARG A 202 4.84 -0.68 22.92
C ARG A 202 4.57 0.78 22.58
N LYS A 203 5.02 1.24 21.41
CA LYS A 203 4.79 2.62 20.93
C LYS A 203 3.29 2.91 20.75
N CYS A 204 2.56 2.01 20.09
CA CYS A 204 1.13 2.18 19.84
C CYS A 204 0.30 2.20 21.14
N LEU A 205 0.59 1.31 22.08
CA LEU A 205 -0.04 1.29 23.41
C LEU A 205 0.12 2.65 24.11
N ARG A 206 1.34 3.20 24.13
CA ARG A 206 1.63 4.52 24.71
C ARG A 206 0.93 5.66 23.98
N ASN A 207 0.90 5.64 22.65
CA ASN A 207 0.24 6.67 21.86
C ASN A 207 -1.26 6.76 22.18
N LEU A 208 -1.92 5.61 22.34
CA LEU A 208 -3.33 5.56 22.70
C LEU A 208 -3.56 5.98 24.16
N ALA A 209 -2.70 5.53 25.10
CA ALA A 209 -2.79 5.98 26.49
C ALA A 209 -2.60 7.50 26.64
N TRP A 210 -1.75 8.13 25.83
CA TRP A 210 -1.53 9.58 25.88
C TRP A 210 -2.81 10.35 25.51
N ILE A 211 -3.62 9.84 24.60
CA ILE A 211 -4.87 10.49 24.19
C ILE A 211 -6.08 10.04 25.01
N GLN A 212 -5.86 9.41 26.16
CA GLN A 212 -6.93 9.04 27.08
C GLN A 212 -7.73 10.29 27.49
N ARG A 213 -9.05 10.12 27.56
CA ARG A 213 -9.98 11.18 27.95
C ARG A 213 -10.02 11.34 29.47
N ASP A 214 -10.54 12.48 29.92
CA ASP A 214 -10.70 12.78 31.35
C ASP A 214 -11.63 11.78 32.08
N ASP A 215 -12.56 11.14 31.35
CA ASP A 215 -13.43 10.08 31.86
C ASP A 215 -12.76 8.69 31.92
N GLY A 216 -11.48 8.61 31.54
CA GLY A 216 -10.70 7.37 31.50
C GLY A 216 -10.89 6.53 30.23
N ALA A 217 -11.83 6.88 29.34
CA ALA A 217 -12.01 6.16 28.10
C ALA A 217 -10.91 6.47 27.09
N LEU A 218 -10.51 5.47 26.31
CA LEU A 218 -9.66 5.67 25.15
C LEU A 218 -10.53 6.01 23.93
N PRO A 219 -10.12 6.98 23.10
CA PRO A 219 -10.75 7.18 21.80
C PRO A 219 -10.70 5.92 20.93
N MET A 220 -11.62 5.81 19.98
CA MET A 220 -11.64 4.69 19.01
C MET A 220 -10.31 4.58 18.23
N ASN A 221 -9.73 5.72 17.86
CA ASN A 221 -8.48 5.82 17.13
C ASN A 221 -7.71 7.10 17.46
N GLY A 222 -6.43 7.15 17.12
CA GLY A 222 -5.61 8.34 17.28
C GLY A 222 -4.11 8.06 17.16
N PRO A 223 -3.24 9.06 17.39
CA PRO A 223 -3.53 10.39 17.93
C PRO A 223 -4.16 11.36 16.91
N ARG A 224 -4.17 11.01 15.63
CA ARG A 224 -4.93 11.71 14.58
C ARG A 224 -6.31 11.07 14.47
N GLY A 225 -7.39 11.85 14.58
CA GLY A 225 -8.73 11.33 14.33
C GLY A 225 -9.81 11.90 15.25
N ALA A 226 -10.88 11.13 15.41
CA ALA A 226 -12.07 11.54 16.15
C ALA A 226 -11.91 11.27 17.64
N LEU A 227 -11.06 12.04 18.33
CA LEU A 227 -10.73 11.88 19.76
C LEU A 227 -11.96 11.92 20.69
N GLY A 228 -13.07 12.49 20.22
CA GLY A 228 -14.34 12.51 20.94
C GLY A 228 -15.17 11.21 20.84
N LYS A 229 -14.85 10.30 19.92
CA LYS A 229 -15.61 9.07 19.66
C LYS A 229 -14.99 7.88 20.38
N VAL A 230 -15.83 7.07 21.01
CA VAL A 230 -15.44 5.86 21.73
C VAL A 230 -16.24 4.70 21.14
N ILE A 231 -15.54 3.59 20.85
CA ILE A 231 -16.16 2.28 20.70
C ILE A 231 -15.82 1.51 21.97
N VAL A 232 -16.84 1.10 22.72
CA VAL A 232 -16.64 0.54 24.07
C VAL A 232 -15.76 -0.72 24.04
N GLU A 233 -15.97 -1.61 23.06
CA GLU A 233 -15.14 -2.81 22.91
C GLU A 233 -13.66 -2.52 22.59
N PHE A 234 -13.36 -1.37 21.96
CA PHE A 234 -11.99 -1.01 21.59
C PHE A 234 -11.16 -0.64 22.82
N VAL A 235 -11.79 -0.08 23.84
CA VAL A 235 -11.14 0.15 25.14
C VAL A 235 -10.76 -1.19 25.79
N ALA A 236 -11.66 -2.18 25.74
CA ALA A 236 -11.36 -3.52 26.24
C ALA A 236 -10.25 -4.21 25.44
N HIS A 237 -10.26 -4.07 24.10
CA HIS A 237 -9.19 -4.58 23.23
C HIS A 237 -7.83 -3.97 23.56
N TRP A 238 -7.76 -2.68 23.90
CA TRP A 238 -6.52 -2.06 24.32
C TRP A 238 -5.98 -2.68 25.62
N VAL A 239 -6.84 -2.93 26.62
CA VAL A 239 -6.44 -3.59 27.87
C VAL A 239 -5.93 -5.02 27.60
N MET A 240 -6.61 -5.76 26.73
CA MET A 240 -6.15 -7.09 26.31
C MET A 240 -4.82 -7.03 25.56
N ALA A 241 -4.62 -6.04 24.70
CA ALA A 241 -3.36 -5.81 23.99
C ALA A 241 -2.21 -5.50 24.97
N LEU A 242 -2.45 -4.67 25.99
CA LEU A 242 -1.47 -4.38 27.04
C LEU A 242 -1.09 -5.65 27.82
N ARG A 243 -2.08 -6.42 28.26
CA ARG A 243 -1.85 -7.71 28.94
C ARG A 243 -1.03 -8.66 28.06
N ASN A 244 -1.42 -8.83 26.80
CA ASN A 244 -0.74 -9.74 25.87
C ASN A 244 0.69 -9.25 25.56
N TYR A 245 0.89 -7.95 25.46
CA TYR A 245 2.21 -7.34 25.32
C TYR A 245 3.11 -7.68 26.51
N VAL A 246 2.65 -7.49 27.76
CA VAL A 246 3.42 -7.80 28.97
C VAL A 246 3.77 -9.29 29.00
N LEU A 247 2.82 -10.17 28.69
CA LEU A 247 3.04 -11.62 28.68
C LEU A 247 4.03 -12.05 27.59
N ALA A 248 3.93 -11.46 26.39
CA ALA A 248 4.74 -11.88 25.25
C ALA A 248 6.15 -11.28 25.27
N SER A 249 6.31 -10.06 25.78
CA SER A 249 7.60 -9.35 25.81
C SER A 249 8.35 -9.48 27.14
N GLY A 250 7.64 -9.75 28.24
CA GLY A 250 8.17 -9.65 29.60
C GLY A 250 8.39 -8.21 30.10
N ASP A 251 8.10 -7.18 29.29
CA ASP A 251 8.23 -5.77 29.69
C ASP A 251 7.03 -5.34 30.54
N THR A 252 7.24 -5.17 31.84
CA THR A 252 6.24 -4.67 32.79
C THR A 252 6.26 -3.15 32.96
N SER A 253 7.11 -2.41 32.23
CA SER A 253 7.22 -0.95 32.36
C SER A 253 5.99 -0.17 31.86
N LEU A 254 5.04 -0.84 31.21
CA LEU A 254 3.75 -0.29 30.79
C LEU A 254 2.57 -0.73 31.69
N ALA A 255 2.80 -1.60 32.68
CA ALA A 255 1.77 -2.15 33.56
C ALA A 255 1.57 -1.31 34.82
#